data_AF-A0A971HXJ3-F1
#
_entry.id   AF-A0A971HXJ3-F1
#
_cell.length_a   1.000
_cell.length_b   1.000
_cell.length_c   1.000
_cell.angle_alpha   90.00
_cell.angle_beta   90.00
_cell.angle_gamma   90.00
#
_symmetry.space_group_name_H-M   'P 1'
#
loop_
_entity.id
_entity.type
_entity.pdbx_description
1 polymer ?
#
loop_
_entity_poly.entity_id
_entity_poly.type
_entity_poly.pdbx_seq_one_letter_code
_entity_poly.pdbx_strand_id
1 'polypeptide(L)'
;MSIAPLAILGAVNTVFSLIGSLAHATQRSSVEPMQLPQVAPRVQESIWHELGKNINVHALTPDELASVSQILYQNGAIDLSTHTLLSFDPAMSGSTKLLTQANALGEVDWVAEFQARLQDQLQKGDILATEQSKQALDILARLQIGARGVTSVRV
;
A
#
# COMPACT_ATOMS: atom_id res chain seq x y z
N MET A 1 -1.57 54.53 26.90
CA MET A 1 -1.27 53.84 25.62
C MET A 1 -0.80 52.44 25.97
N SER A 2 -1.25 51.32 25.42
CA SER A 2 -2.44 50.93 24.66
C SER A 2 -2.53 49.41 24.91
N ILE A 3 -3.72 48.89 25.19
CA ILE A 3 -3.99 47.47 25.43
C ILE A 3 -4.28 46.81 24.09
N ALA A 4 -3.74 45.60 23.85
CA ALA A 4 -4.42 44.52 23.12
C ALA A 4 -3.61 43.21 23.16
N PRO A 5 -4.23 42.09 23.60
CA PRO A 5 -3.95 40.74 23.13
C PRO A 5 -5.17 40.17 22.37
N LEU A 6 -4.98 39.55 21.19
CA LEU A 6 -6.00 38.81 20.38
C LEU A 6 -5.22 37.99 19.31
N ALA A 7 -5.57 36.79 18.85
CA ALA A 7 -6.81 35.99 18.79
C ALA A 7 -6.43 34.48 18.80
N ILE A 8 -7.13 33.55 19.46
CA ILE A 8 -8.44 32.91 19.17
C ILE A 8 -8.58 32.34 17.75
N LEU A 9 -8.31 31.05 17.60
CA LEU A 9 -8.90 30.09 16.66
C LEU A 9 -9.19 28.83 17.50
N GLY A 10 -10.31 28.11 17.44
CA GLY A 10 -11.54 28.20 16.69
C GLY A 10 -12.32 26.96 17.17
N ALA A 11 -13.45 27.18 17.83
CA ALA A 11 -14.29 26.12 18.36
C ALA A 11 -15.01 25.40 17.21
N VAL A 12 -15.01 24.07 17.21
CA VAL A 12 -15.99 23.28 16.44
C VAL A 12 -16.90 22.55 17.41
N ASN A 13 -18.18 22.76 17.12
CA ASN A 13 -19.35 22.56 17.96
C ASN A 13 -20.04 21.26 17.50
N THR A 14 -20.00 20.20 18.30
CA THR A 14 -20.80 18.98 18.05
C THR A 14 -21.98 18.94 19.00
N VAL A 15 -23.11 19.42 18.49
CA VAL A 15 -24.43 19.27 19.12
C VAL A 15 -24.91 17.84 18.89
N PHE A 16 -24.97 17.05 19.95
CA PHE A 16 -25.73 15.80 19.98
C PHE A 16 -27.23 16.15 20.14
N SER A 17 -27.99 16.03 19.07
CA SER A 17 -29.46 16.07 19.17
C SER A 17 -29.98 14.76 19.75
N LEU A 18 -30.46 14.85 21.00
CA LEU A 18 -31.38 13.89 21.59
C LEU A 18 -32.83 14.22 21.17
N ILE A 19 -33.66 13.18 21.22
CA ILE A 19 -35.14 13.14 21.32
C ILE A 19 -35.85 12.61 20.07
N GLY A 20 -36.49 11.44 20.25
CA GLY A 20 -37.43 10.85 19.31
C GLY A 20 -38.21 9.66 19.89
N SER A 21 -39.10 9.94 20.84
CA SER A 21 -40.31 9.19 21.23
C SER A 21 -40.24 7.70 21.62
N LEU A 22 -40.42 7.44 22.93
CA LEU A 22 -41.02 6.20 23.44
C LEU A 22 -42.54 6.43 23.54
N ALA A 23 -43.31 5.84 22.62
CA ALA A 23 -44.75 5.71 22.74
C ALA A 23 -45.16 4.25 22.49
N HIS A 24 -45.86 3.68 23.47
CA HIS A 24 -46.41 2.34 23.44
C HIS A 24 -47.49 2.22 22.36
N ALA A 25 -47.43 1.17 21.55
CA ALA A 25 -48.61 0.60 20.91
C ALA A 25 -48.40 -0.91 20.70
N THR A 26 -49.21 -1.68 21.41
CA THR A 26 -49.46 -3.11 21.25
C THR A 26 -49.97 -3.45 19.84
N GLN A 27 -49.52 -4.60 19.32
CA GLN A 27 -50.33 -5.65 18.65
C GLN A 27 -50.14 -5.92 17.15
N ARG A 28 -49.90 -7.24 16.90
CA ARG A 28 -50.15 -8.09 15.72
C ARG A 28 -49.19 -8.09 14.52
N SER A 29 -48.44 -9.19 14.48
CA SER A 29 -48.37 -10.16 13.38
C SER A 29 -48.27 -9.64 11.95
N SER A 30 -47.07 -9.73 11.37
CA SER A 30 -46.82 -10.52 10.15
C SER A 30 -45.32 -10.53 9.90
N VAL A 31 -44.73 -11.72 9.91
CA VAL A 31 -43.33 -11.93 9.56
C VAL A 31 -43.26 -11.90 8.04
N GLU A 32 -43.09 -10.72 7.47
CA GLU A 32 -42.66 -10.58 6.08
C GLU A 32 -41.14 -10.68 6.08
N PRO A 33 -40.52 -11.66 5.40
CA PRO A 33 -39.07 -11.69 5.30
C PRO A 33 -38.65 -10.50 4.45
N MET A 34 -38.26 -9.41 5.11
CA MET A 34 -37.48 -8.34 4.48
C MET A 34 -36.24 -8.98 3.88
N GLN A 35 -36.27 -9.19 2.56
CA GLN A 35 -35.09 -9.45 1.78
C GLN A 35 -34.19 -8.23 1.94
N LEU A 36 -33.17 -8.37 2.79
CA LEU A 36 -32.06 -7.45 2.88
C LEU A 36 -31.57 -7.17 1.44
N PRO A 37 -31.26 -5.91 1.08
CA PRO A 37 -30.60 -5.63 -0.17
C PRO A 37 -29.35 -6.52 -0.24
N GLN A 38 -29.36 -7.50 -1.13
CA GLN A 38 -28.17 -8.27 -1.43
C GLN A 38 -27.19 -7.30 -2.09
N VAL A 39 -26.32 -6.70 -1.28
CA VAL A 39 -25.13 -6.02 -1.77
C VAL A 39 -24.35 -7.12 -2.48
N ALA A 40 -24.41 -7.10 -3.82
CA ALA A 40 -23.61 -8.01 -4.63
C ALA A 40 -22.17 -7.96 -4.10
N PRO A 41 -21.51 -9.12 -3.88
CA PRO A 41 -20.14 -9.12 -3.40
C PRO A 41 -19.30 -8.33 -4.41
N ARG A 42 -18.83 -7.14 -4.00
CA ARG A 42 -17.84 -6.40 -4.78
C ARG A 42 -16.62 -7.31 -4.82
N VAL A 43 -16.28 -7.80 -6.00
CA VAL A 43 -15.01 -8.49 -6.22
C VAL A 43 -13.94 -7.45 -5.92
N GLN A 44 -13.42 -7.48 -4.70
CA GLN A 44 -12.34 -6.59 -4.32
C GLN A 44 -11.08 -7.14 -4.99
N GLU A 45 -10.60 -6.43 -6.00
CA GLU A 45 -9.32 -6.75 -6.62
C GLU A 45 -8.23 -6.65 -5.55
N SER A 46 -7.35 -7.64 -5.54
CA SER A 46 -6.17 -7.61 -4.68
C SER A 46 -5.29 -6.42 -5.06
N ILE A 47 -4.68 -5.74 -4.08
CA ILE A 47 -3.73 -4.64 -4.34
C ILE A 47 -2.57 -5.08 -5.26
N TRP A 48 -2.19 -6.35 -5.19
CA TRP A 48 -1.19 -6.94 -6.07
C TRP A 48 -1.65 -6.95 -7.54
N HIS A 49 -2.93 -7.22 -7.78
CA HIS A 49 -3.52 -7.18 -9.11
C HIS A 49 -3.68 -5.74 -9.62
N GLU A 50 -4.17 -4.85 -8.75
CA GLU A 50 -4.39 -3.44 -9.09
C GLU A 50 -3.09 -2.74 -9.50
N LEU A 51 -2.01 -2.96 -8.74
CA LEU A 51 -0.70 -2.40 -9.08
C LEU A 51 -0.04 -3.16 -10.23
N GLY A 52 -0.04 -4.49 -10.17
CA GLY A 52 0.65 -5.35 -11.13
C GLY A 52 0.22 -5.10 -12.58
N LYS A 53 -1.07 -4.83 -12.84
CA LYS A 53 -1.56 -4.57 -14.21
C LYS A 53 -1.07 -3.26 -14.81
N ASN A 54 -0.62 -2.31 -13.98
CA ASN A 54 -0.25 -0.96 -14.39
C ASN A 54 1.26 -0.71 -14.40
N ILE A 55 2.07 -1.68 -13.96
CA ILE A 55 3.52 -1.51 -13.82
C ILE A 55 4.28 -2.60 -14.56
N ASN A 56 5.49 -2.28 -15.00
CA ASN A 56 6.44 -3.26 -15.53
C ASN A 56 7.71 -3.24 -14.68
N VAL A 57 7.90 -4.21 -13.78
CA VAL A 57 9.06 -4.25 -12.87
C VAL A 57 10.44 -4.31 -13.57
N HIS A 58 10.48 -4.60 -14.88
CA HIS A 58 11.70 -4.56 -15.69
C HIS A 58 11.99 -3.18 -16.31
N ALA A 59 11.08 -2.23 -16.13
CA ALA A 59 11.16 -0.87 -16.63
C ALA A 59 10.36 0.06 -15.73
N LEU A 60 10.92 0.39 -14.55
CA LEU A 60 10.40 1.44 -13.67
C LEU A 60 11.52 2.39 -13.28
N THR A 61 11.22 3.67 -13.18
CA THR A 61 12.09 4.64 -12.52
C THR A 61 12.14 4.41 -11.01
N PRO A 62 13.18 4.91 -10.30
CA PRO A 62 13.24 4.84 -8.84
C PRO A 62 12.03 5.48 -8.14
N ASP A 63 11.55 6.62 -8.62
CA ASP A 63 10.37 7.30 -8.07
C ASP A 63 9.09 6.48 -8.23
N GLU A 64 8.94 5.77 -9.35
CA GLU A 64 7.81 4.86 -9.55
C GLU A 64 7.88 3.65 -8.63
N LEU A 65 9.07 3.04 -8.45
CA LEU A 65 9.23 1.95 -7.49
C LEU A 65 8.92 2.43 -6.05
N ALA A 66 9.39 3.62 -5.70
CA ALA A 66 9.09 4.23 -4.40
C ALA A 66 7.58 4.42 -4.21
N SER A 67 6.90 4.94 -5.23
CA SER A 67 5.44 5.12 -5.23
C SER A 67 4.70 3.78 -5.08
N VAL A 68 5.12 2.75 -5.80
CA VAL A 68 4.56 1.39 -5.68
C VAL A 68 4.73 0.85 -4.26
N SER A 69 5.94 0.97 -3.69
CA SER A 69 6.21 0.51 -2.31
C SER A 69 5.37 1.26 -1.27
N GLN A 70 5.18 2.57 -1.45
CA GLN A 70 4.38 3.41 -0.59
C GLN A 70 2.90 3.01 -0.62
N ILE A 71 2.36 2.64 -1.79
CA ILE A 71 0.98 2.14 -1.91
C ILE A 71 0.84 0.77 -1.23
N LEU A 72 1.79 -0.15 -1.47
CA LEU A 72 1.79 -1.46 -0.82
C LEU A 72 1.84 -1.35 0.71
N TYR A 73 2.67 -0.44 1.23
CA TYR A 73 2.80 -0.21 2.67
C TYR A 73 1.52 0.35 3.29
N GLN A 74 0.92 1.38 2.67
CA GLN A 74 -0.32 1.98 3.16
C GLN A 74 -1.50 1.00 3.18
N ASN A 75 -1.49 -0.01 2.30
CA ASN A 75 -2.49 -1.08 2.28
C ASN A 75 -2.14 -2.27 3.18
N GLY A 76 -1.05 -2.20 3.96
CA GLY A 76 -0.58 -3.28 4.83
C GLY A 76 -0.09 -4.53 4.08
N ALA A 77 0.18 -4.41 2.78
CA ALA A 77 0.61 -5.52 1.93
C ALA A 77 2.10 -5.86 2.13
N ILE A 78 2.88 -4.87 2.57
CA ILE A 78 4.27 -4.99 2.99
C ILE A 78 4.49 -4.21 4.29
N ASP A 79 5.52 -4.57 5.04
CA ASP A 79 5.91 -3.84 6.25
C ASP A 79 6.79 -2.62 5.96
N LEU A 80 7.09 -1.84 7.01
CA LEU A 80 7.91 -0.65 6.91
C LEU A 80 9.33 -0.96 6.42
N SER A 81 9.94 -2.05 6.90
CA SER A 81 11.30 -2.46 6.47
C SER A 81 11.38 -2.81 4.98
N THR A 82 10.32 -3.40 4.43
CA THR A 82 10.23 -3.71 3.01
C THR A 82 10.02 -2.45 2.19
N HIS A 83 9.22 -1.51 2.71
CA HIS A 83 9.04 -0.21 2.09
C HIS A 83 10.35 0.59 2.07
N THR A 84 11.08 0.67 3.17
CA THR A 84 12.37 1.39 3.21
C THR A 84 13.36 0.80 2.22
N LEU A 85 13.40 -0.52 2.09
CA LEU A 85 14.22 -1.22 1.10
C LEU A 85 13.85 -0.88 -0.34
N LEU A 86 12.55 -0.93 -0.69
CA LEU A 86 12.06 -0.72 -2.06
C LEU A 86 11.99 0.76 -2.44
N SER A 87 11.85 1.66 -1.48
CA SER A 87 11.75 3.11 -1.72
C SER A 87 12.98 3.69 -2.38
N PHE A 88 14.13 3.03 -2.24
CA PHE A 88 15.43 3.56 -2.66
C PHE A 88 15.71 4.97 -2.12
N ASP A 89 15.00 5.40 -1.07
CA ASP A 89 15.21 6.70 -0.45
C ASP A 89 16.56 6.68 0.30
N PRO A 90 17.52 7.54 -0.05
CA PRO A 90 18.82 7.59 0.63
C PRO A 90 18.70 7.82 2.14
N ALA A 91 17.66 8.53 2.59
CA ALA A 91 17.40 8.76 4.01
C ALA A 91 17.03 7.46 4.75
N MET A 92 16.54 6.46 4.02
CA MET A 92 16.01 5.19 4.56
C MET A 92 16.93 3.99 4.24
N SER A 93 17.48 3.93 3.02
CA SER A 93 18.26 2.79 2.49
C SER A 93 19.77 2.94 2.66
N GLY A 94 20.26 4.15 2.97
CA GLY A 94 21.68 4.45 3.12
C GLY A 94 22.48 4.49 1.81
N SER A 95 21.87 4.16 0.66
CA SER A 95 22.51 4.28 -0.66
C SER A 95 21.51 4.21 -1.82
N THR A 96 21.62 5.15 -2.75
CA THR A 96 20.89 5.15 -4.04
C THR A 96 21.68 4.53 -5.18
N LYS A 97 22.89 4.02 -4.91
CA LYS A 97 23.79 3.53 -5.96
C LYS A 97 23.23 2.24 -6.55
N LEU A 98 22.85 2.28 -7.84
CA LEU A 98 22.48 1.10 -8.61
C LEU A 98 23.70 0.23 -8.96
N LEU A 99 23.50 -1.08 -9.04
CA LEU A 99 24.49 -2.04 -9.56
C LEU A 99 24.30 -2.31 -11.05
N THR A 100 23.09 -2.10 -11.55
CA THR A 100 22.70 -2.16 -12.96
C THR A 100 22.57 -0.73 -13.53
N GLN A 101 22.49 -0.64 -14.85
CA GLN A 101 22.32 0.65 -15.54
C GLN A 101 20.84 0.91 -15.80
N ALA A 102 20.42 2.14 -15.53
CA ALA A 102 19.15 2.64 -16.05
C ALA A 102 19.22 2.83 -17.57
N ASN A 103 18.10 2.71 -18.26
CA ASN A 103 18.00 2.99 -19.69
C ASN A 103 17.99 4.51 -19.98
N ALA A 104 17.82 4.90 -21.24
CA ALA A 104 17.80 6.32 -21.64
C ALA A 104 16.63 7.13 -21.04
N LEU A 105 15.60 6.46 -20.52
CA LEU A 105 14.44 7.07 -19.86
C LEU A 105 14.60 7.11 -18.33
N GLY A 106 15.70 6.59 -17.78
CA GLY A 106 15.91 6.48 -16.34
C GLY A 106 15.21 5.27 -15.71
N GLU A 107 14.67 4.37 -16.50
CA GLU A 107 14.03 3.14 -16.03
C GLU A 107 15.07 2.07 -15.72
N VAL A 108 14.83 1.30 -14.67
CA VAL A 108 15.70 0.23 -14.18
C VAL A 108 14.95 -1.10 -14.27
N ASP A 109 15.67 -2.15 -14.64
CA ASP A 109 15.21 -3.52 -14.42
C ASP A 109 15.43 -3.89 -12.94
N TRP A 110 14.39 -3.71 -12.13
CA TRP A 110 14.49 -3.92 -10.68
C TRP A 110 14.70 -5.38 -10.32
N VAL A 111 14.24 -6.31 -11.15
CA VAL A 111 14.51 -7.74 -10.95
C VAL A 111 16.00 -7.99 -11.13
N ALA A 112 16.61 -7.47 -12.20
CA ALA A 112 18.04 -7.59 -12.44
C ALA A 112 18.87 -6.86 -11.37
N GLU A 113 18.45 -5.67 -10.94
CA GLU A 113 19.12 -4.89 -9.89
C GLU A 113 19.19 -5.65 -8.56
N PHE A 114 18.06 -6.18 -8.07
CA PHE A 114 18.05 -6.93 -6.81
C PHE A 114 18.70 -8.30 -6.93
N GLN A 115 18.71 -8.93 -8.12
CA GLN A 115 19.52 -10.13 -8.37
C GLN A 115 21.03 -9.83 -8.30
N ALA A 116 21.48 -8.72 -8.90
CA ALA A 116 22.87 -8.30 -8.82
C ALA A 116 23.30 -8.00 -7.38
N ARG A 117 22.42 -7.34 -6.60
CA ARG A 117 22.65 -7.09 -5.17
C ARG A 117 22.74 -8.37 -4.38
N LEU A 118 21.81 -9.30 -4.60
CA LEU A 118 21.83 -10.60 -3.93
C LEU A 118 23.16 -11.34 -4.19
N GLN A 119 23.64 -11.36 -5.43
CA GLN A 119 24.92 -12.00 -5.76
C GLN A 119 26.11 -11.31 -5.08
N ASP A 120 26.18 -9.97 -5.12
CA ASP A 120 27.24 -9.20 -4.48
C ASP A 120 27.26 -9.39 -2.95
N GLN A 121 26.10 -9.43 -2.31
CA GLN A 121 25.96 -9.63 -0.86
C GLN A 121 26.31 -11.05 -0.43
N LEU A 122 25.91 -12.06 -1.22
CA LEU A 122 26.32 -13.45 -1.02
C LEU A 122 27.84 -13.61 -1.10
N GLN A 123 28.50 -12.95 -2.06
CA GLN A 123 29.96 -12.96 -2.17
C GLN A 123 30.65 -12.31 -0.97
N LYS A 124 30.03 -11.28 -0.39
CA LYS A 124 30.53 -10.57 0.80
C LYS A 124 30.21 -11.28 2.12
N GLY A 125 29.34 -12.30 2.10
CA GLY A 125 28.86 -12.98 3.31
C GLY A 125 27.92 -12.11 4.15
N ASP A 126 27.27 -11.10 3.56
CA ASP A 126 26.32 -10.24 4.26
C ASP A 126 24.93 -10.91 4.31
N ILE A 127 24.67 -11.61 5.41
CA ILE A 127 23.45 -12.41 5.59
C ILE A 127 22.20 -11.52 5.65
N LEU A 128 22.27 -10.38 6.34
CA LEU A 128 21.12 -9.49 6.49
C LEU A 128 20.73 -8.87 5.15
N ALA A 129 21.72 -8.35 4.43
CA ALA A 129 21.48 -7.74 3.12
C ALA A 129 21.01 -8.78 2.09
N THR A 130 21.51 -10.01 2.18
CA THR A 130 21.04 -11.15 1.38
C THR A 130 19.55 -11.41 1.58
N GLU A 131 19.08 -11.47 2.83
CA GLU A 131 17.66 -11.69 3.11
C GLU A 131 16.79 -10.53 2.64
N GLN A 132 17.26 -9.29 2.78
CA GLN A 132 16.58 -8.12 2.23
C GLN A 132 16.43 -8.21 0.71
N SER A 133 17.50 -8.51 -0.03
CA SER A 133 17.42 -8.65 -1.49
C SER A 133 16.47 -9.77 -1.93
N LYS A 134 16.42 -10.90 -1.20
CA LYS A 134 15.42 -11.95 -1.44
C LYS A 134 14.00 -11.46 -1.22
N GLN A 135 13.77 -10.71 -0.14
CA GLN A 135 12.46 -10.14 0.18
C GLN A 135 12.00 -9.16 -0.92
N ALA A 136 12.88 -8.29 -1.41
CA ALA A 136 12.57 -7.41 -2.54
C ALA A 136 12.18 -8.21 -3.79
N LEU A 137 12.93 -9.26 -4.13
CA LEU A 137 12.62 -10.13 -5.28
C LEU A 137 11.26 -10.83 -5.13
N ASP A 138 10.89 -11.27 -3.93
CA ASP A 138 9.57 -11.85 -3.66
C ASP A 138 8.44 -10.83 -3.93
N ILE A 139 8.59 -9.59 -3.46
CA ILE A 139 7.60 -8.52 -3.71
C ILE A 139 7.46 -8.23 -5.20
N LEU A 140 8.57 -8.12 -5.94
CA LEU A 140 8.55 -7.91 -7.39
C LEU A 140 7.86 -9.08 -8.11
N ALA A 141 8.11 -10.32 -7.70
CA ALA A 141 7.43 -11.49 -8.25
C ALA A 141 5.92 -11.46 -7.97
N ARG A 142 5.49 -11.06 -6.77
CA ARG A 142 4.07 -10.93 -6.42
C ARG A 142 3.37 -9.86 -7.27
N LEU A 143 4.03 -8.75 -7.56
CA LEU A 143 3.54 -7.73 -8.49
C LEU A 143 3.38 -8.30 -9.92
N GLN A 144 4.35 -9.07 -10.41
CA GLN A 144 4.26 -9.74 -11.71
C GLN A 144 3.14 -10.79 -11.78
N ILE A 145 2.94 -11.56 -10.71
CA ILE A 145 1.83 -12.52 -10.60
C ILE A 145 0.50 -11.76 -10.59
N GLY A 146 0.42 -10.67 -9.83
CA GLY A 146 -0.72 -9.77 -9.80
C GLY A 146 -1.08 -9.25 -11.19
N ALA A 147 -0.09 -8.86 -12.01
CA ALA A 147 -0.30 -8.42 -13.38
C ALA A 147 -1.05 -9.44 -14.27
N ARG A 148 -0.89 -10.73 -13.97
CA ARG A 148 -1.46 -11.84 -14.75
C ARG A 148 -2.90 -12.22 -14.34
N GLY A 149 -3.47 -11.57 -13.33
CA GLY A 149 -4.90 -11.69 -13.02
C GLY A 149 -5.29 -12.83 -12.10
N VAL A 150 -4.58 -13.03 -10.98
CA VAL A 150 -5.13 -13.87 -9.90
C VAL A 150 -6.11 -13.04 -9.07
N THR A 151 -7.32 -12.83 -9.60
CA THR A 151 -8.46 -12.31 -8.84
C THR A 151 -8.83 -13.32 -7.76
N SER A 152 -8.91 -12.87 -6.51
CA SER A 152 -9.18 -13.66 -5.30
C SER A 152 -10.00 -14.94 -5.53
N VAL A 153 -9.47 -16.07 -5.06
CA VAL A 153 -10.26 -17.26 -4.75
C VAL A 153 -11.29 -16.86 -3.70
N ARG A 154 -12.58 -17.01 -4.03
CA ARG A 154 -13.68 -16.80 -3.08
C ARG A 154 -13.54 -17.82 -1.94
N VAL A 155 -13.55 -17.35 -0.70
CA VAL A 155 -13.85 -18.14 0.50
C VAL A 155 -15.28 -17.86 0.93
#